data_AF-A0A7Y3NDX2-F1
#
_entry.id   AF-A0A7Y3NDX2-F1
#
_cell.length_a   1.000
_cell.length_b   1.000
_cell.length_c   1.000
_cell.angle_alpha   90.00
_cell.angle_beta   90.00
_cell.angle_gamma   90.00
#
_symmetry.space_group_name_H-M   'P 1'
#
loop_
_entity.id
_entity.type
_entity.pdbx_description
1 polymer ?
#
loop_
_entity_poly.entity_id
_entity_poly.type
_entity_poly.pdbx_seq_one_letter_code
_entity_poly.pdbx_strand_id
1 'polypeptide(L)'
;MSFDCNVCPGYCCSHERIAVTASDIRRLARHFGLSERAARDRLTYAYKTKDIDEQIMRHRKDHIFKSVCRLLDPKTRRCTVYAARPAVCRKYPYGERCGYYAFLKFERDFHDDPEFVPSA
;
A
#
# COMPACT_ATOMS: atom_id res chain seq x y z
N MET A 1 -9.83 18.47 -7.07
CA MET A 1 -10.38 17.10 -7.11
C MET A 1 -9.69 16.28 -6.03
N SER A 2 -10.45 15.68 -5.11
CA SER A 2 -9.93 14.91 -3.98
C SER A 2 -9.61 13.48 -4.36
N PHE A 3 -8.58 12.90 -3.77
CA PHE A 3 -8.24 11.48 -3.93
C PHE A 3 -9.33 10.57 -3.33
N ASP A 4 -9.82 9.59 -4.10
CA ASP A 4 -10.71 8.53 -3.63
C ASP A 4 -10.01 7.16 -3.71
N CYS A 5 -9.81 6.53 -2.55
CA CYS A 5 -9.19 5.22 -2.48
C CYS A 5 -10.12 4.06 -2.88
N ASN A 6 -11.44 4.28 -2.98
CA ASN A 6 -12.40 3.22 -3.32
C ASN A 6 -12.38 2.84 -4.80
N VAL A 7 -11.94 3.76 -5.65
CA VAL A 7 -11.89 3.57 -7.11
C VAL A 7 -10.46 3.50 -7.65
N CYS A 8 -9.47 3.40 -6.75
CA CYS A 8 -8.05 3.27 -7.08
C CYS A 8 -7.62 1.78 -7.07
N PRO A 9 -6.75 1.32 -7.98
CA PRO A 9 -6.25 -0.06 -8.00
C PRO A 9 -5.29 -0.41 -6.84
N GLY A 10 -5.18 0.45 -5.82
CA GLY A 10 -4.32 0.26 -4.65
C GLY A 10 -2.90 0.80 -4.82
N TYR A 11 -2.71 1.90 -5.54
CA TYR A 11 -1.37 2.45 -5.84
C TYR A 11 -0.52 2.75 -4.60
N CYS A 12 -1.11 3.21 -3.49
CA CYS A 12 -0.36 3.41 -2.25
C CYS A 12 0.31 2.13 -1.72
N CYS A 13 -0.21 0.96 -2.08
CA CYS A 13 0.32 -0.34 -1.70
C CYS A 13 1.36 -0.88 -2.70
N SER A 14 1.59 -0.23 -3.84
CA SER A 14 2.60 -0.65 -4.82
C SER A 14 3.99 -0.07 -4.55
N HIS A 15 4.10 0.95 -3.69
CA HIS A 15 5.36 1.58 -3.33
C HIS A 15 6.33 0.53 -2.75
N GLU A 16 7.52 0.37 -3.33
CA GLU A 16 8.46 -0.70 -2.94
C GLU A 16 8.98 -0.56 -1.50
N ARG A 17 9.04 0.67 -0.97
CA ARG A 17 9.60 0.98 0.35
C ARG A 17 8.55 1.57 1.29
N ILE A 18 7.68 0.72 1.82
CA ILE A 18 6.72 1.09 2.87
C ILE A 18 7.37 0.82 4.23
N ALA A 19 8.15 1.80 4.71
CA ALA A 19 8.86 1.71 5.98
C ALA A 19 7.92 1.82 7.17
N VAL A 20 8.13 0.94 8.16
CA VAL A 20 7.28 0.83 9.35
C VAL A 20 8.10 0.87 10.63
N THR A 21 7.50 1.47 11.65
CA THR A 21 8.12 1.57 12.98
C THR A 21 7.76 0.35 13.83
N ALA A 22 8.45 0.18 14.97
CA ALA A 22 8.05 -0.81 15.97
C ALA A 22 6.61 -0.60 16.47
N SER A 23 6.13 0.65 16.52
CA SER A 23 4.75 0.96 16.90
C SER A 23 3.73 0.49 15.86
N ASP A 24 4.07 0.60 14.58
CA ASP A 24 3.23 0.08 13.49
C ASP A 24 3.16 -1.44 13.53
N ILE A 25 4.28 -2.11 13.80
CA ILE A 25 4.32 -3.57 13.96
C ILE A 25 3.43 -4.01 15.13
N ARG A 26 3.51 -3.32 16.28
CA ARG A 26 2.61 -3.55 17.43
C ARG A 26 1.15 -3.40 17.06
N ARG A 27 0.82 -2.36 16.28
CA ARG A 27 -0.55 -2.10 15.82
C ARG A 27 -1.07 -3.23 14.94
N LEU A 28 -0.26 -3.68 13.98
CA LEU A 28 -0.58 -4.81 13.11
C LEU A 28 -0.70 -6.11 13.90
N ALA A 29 0.21 -6.34 14.85
CA ALA A 29 0.18 -7.51 15.73
C ALA A 29 -1.15 -7.61 16.48
N ARG A 30 -1.60 -6.53 17.13
CA ARG A 30 -2.90 -6.48 17.81
C ARG A 30 -4.07 -6.72 16.86
N HIS A 31 -4.03 -6.15 15.66
CA HIS A 31 -5.09 -6.31 14.67
C HIS A 31 -5.27 -7.77 14.23
N PHE A 32 -4.19 -8.53 14.13
CA PHE A 32 -4.21 -9.94 13.73
C PHE A 32 -4.19 -10.94 14.90
N GLY A 33 -4.19 -10.47 16.16
CA GLY A 33 -4.04 -11.35 17.33
C GLY A 33 -2.70 -12.10 17.36
N LEU A 34 -1.64 -11.49 16.83
CA LEU A 34 -0.29 -12.05 16.77
C LEU A 34 0.62 -11.46 17.85
N SER A 35 1.71 -12.16 18.18
CA SER A 35 2.84 -11.55 18.89
C SER A 35 3.56 -10.55 17.99
N GLU A 36 4.24 -9.56 18.60
CA GLU A 36 5.03 -8.58 17.83
C GLU A 36 6.09 -9.24 16.95
N ARG A 37 6.74 -10.31 17.46
CA ARG A 37 7.71 -11.09 16.70
C ARG A 37 7.07 -11.78 15.50
N ALA A 38 5.94 -12.47 15.70
CA ALA A 38 5.23 -13.12 14.60
C ALA A 38 4.73 -12.12 13.55
N ALA A 39 4.23 -10.96 13.98
CA ALA A 39 3.82 -9.89 13.07
C ALA A 39 5.01 -9.33 12.28
N ARG A 40 6.14 -9.05 12.95
CA ARG A 40 7.37 -8.60 12.31
C ARG A 40 7.81 -9.60 11.24
N ASP A 41 7.94 -10.88 11.58
CA ASP A 41 8.47 -11.89 10.70
C ASP A 41 7.56 -12.14 9.48
N ARG A 42 6.24 -12.21 9.72
CA ARG A 42 5.23 -12.51 8.68
C ARG A 42 4.91 -11.33 7.77
N LEU A 43 4.86 -10.12 8.30
CA LEU A 43 4.33 -8.94 7.59
C LEU A 43 5.43 -8.03 7.04
N THR A 44 6.65 -8.13 7.57
CA THR A 44 7.74 -7.18 7.27
C THR A 44 9.08 -7.89 7.06
N TYR A 45 10.08 -7.19 6.53
CA TYR A 45 11.46 -7.65 6.46
C TYR A 45 12.44 -6.50 6.71
N ALA A 46 13.66 -6.84 7.13
CA ALA A 46 14.73 -5.86 7.31
C ALA A 46 15.33 -5.50 5.96
N TYR A 47 15.41 -4.22 5.67
CA TYR A 47 16.04 -3.65 4.49
C TYR A 47 17.25 -2.83 4.96
N LYS A 48 18.44 -3.34 4.66
CA LYS A 48 19.72 -2.73 5.06
C LYS A 48 20.57 -2.42 3.85
N THR A 49 20.99 -1.17 3.72
CA THR A 49 22.06 -0.73 2.81
C THR A 49 23.13 -0.03 3.63
N LYS A 50 24.16 0.55 2.98
CA LYS A 50 25.20 1.30 3.67
C LYS A 50 24.66 2.45 4.52
N ASP A 51 23.61 3.12 4.04
CA ASP A 51 23.09 4.37 4.63
C ASP A 51 21.69 4.21 5.23
N ILE A 52 21.08 3.02 5.11
CA ILE A 52 19.67 2.78 5.47
C ILE A 52 19.58 1.49 6.30
N ASP A 53 18.87 1.57 7.42
CA ASP A 53 18.46 0.41 8.21
C ASP A 53 16.98 0.55 8.60
N GLU A 54 16.12 -0.14 7.86
CA GLU A 54 14.66 -0.02 8.00
C GLU A 54 13.98 -1.37 8.07
N GLN A 55 12.80 -1.38 8.70
CA GLN A 55 11.85 -2.46 8.56
C GLN A 55 10.78 -2.04 7.55
N ILE A 56 10.56 -2.83 6.50
CA ILE A 56 9.61 -2.49 5.44
C ILE A 56 8.57 -3.60 5.24
N MET A 57 7.38 -3.23 4.76
CA MET A 57 6.29 -4.17 4.52
C MET A 57 6.66 -5.20 3.44
N ARG A 58 6.28 -6.45 3.63
CA ARG A 58 6.47 -7.48 2.61
C ARG A 58 5.49 -7.29 1.44
N HIS A 59 6.01 -7.53 0.25
CA HIS A 59 5.24 -7.52 -0.99
C HIS A 59 4.96 -8.94 -1.50
N ARG A 60 4.01 -9.03 -2.44
CA ARG A 60 3.75 -10.18 -3.31
C ARG A 60 3.65 -9.70 -4.75
N LYS A 61 3.86 -10.60 -5.72
CA LYS A 61 3.63 -10.31 -7.13
C LYS A 61 2.18 -9.88 -7.34
N ASP A 62 1.97 -8.91 -8.22
CA ASP A 62 0.67 -8.37 -8.57
C ASP A 62 0.46 -8.44 -10.08
N HIS A 63 -0.80 -8.31 -10.52
CA HIS A 63 -1.16 -8.35 -11.94
C HIS A 63 -1.29 -6.95 -12.57
N ILE A 64 -1.41 -5.90 -11.75
CA ILE A 64 -1.44 -4.50 -12.20
C ILE A 64 -0.06 -3.87 -12.02
N PHE A 65 0.51 -4.02 -10.82
CA PHE A 65 1.84 -3.49 -10.49
C PHE A 65 2.89 -4.60 -10.50
N LYS A 66 4.18 -4.22 -10.50
CA LYS A 66 5.30 -5.17 -10.33
C LYS A 66 5.12 -6.02 -9.07
N SER A 67 4.77 -5.38 -7.96
CA SER A 67 4.43 -6.02 -6.70
C SER A 67 3.59 -5.10 -5.83
N VAL A 68 2.88 -5.66 -4.86
CA VAL A 68 2.08 -4.90 -3.89
C VAL A 68 2.25 -5.44 -2.48
N CYS A 69 2.02 -4.58 -1.48
CA CYS A 69 1.92 -4.95 -0.09
C CYS A 69 0.99 -6.18 0.08
N ARG A 70 1.42 -7.16 0.87
CA ARG A 70 0.66 -8.39 1.12
C ARG A 70 -0.70 -8.17 1.78
N LEU A 71 -0.93 -6.99 2.35
CA LEU A 71 -2.20 -6.60 2.99
C LEU A 71 -3.16 -5.87 2.04
N LEU A 72 -2.81 -5.71 0.76
CA LEU A 72 -3.79 -5.33 -0.26
C LEU A 72 -4.66 -6.54 -0.59
N ASP A 73 -5.98 -6.40 -0.69
CA ASP A 73 -6.83 -7.47 -1.20
C ASP A 73 -6.63 -7.60 -2.72
N PRO A 74 -6.29 -8.79 -3.25
CA PRO A 74 -5.98 -8.96 -4.67
C PRO A 74 -7.18 -8.74 -5.58
N LYS A 75 -8.41 -8.94 -5.08
CA LYS A 75 -9.66 -8.83 -5.84
C LYS A 75 -10.27 -7.45 -5.69
N THR A 76 -10.55 -7.04 -4.46
CA THR A 76 -11.25 -5.77 -4.20
C THR A 76 -10.33 -4.56 -4.30
N ARG A 77 -9.01 -4.77 -4.36
CA ARG A 77 -7.99 -3.71 -4.41
C ARG A 77 -8.04 -2.74 -3.23
N ARG A 78 -8.60 -3.19 -2.10
CA ARG A 78 -8.69 -2.42 -0.85
C ARG A 78 -7.70 -2.94 0.19
N CYS A 79 -7.21 -2.04 1.04
CA CYS A 79 -6.34 -2.43 2.15
C CYS A 79 -7.15 -3.23 3.18
N THR A 80 -6.74 -4.46 3.48
CA THR A 80 -7.42 -5.33 4.46
C THR A 80 -7.25 -4.87 5.90
N VAL A 81 -6.28 -3.99 6.15
CA VAL A 81 -5.97 -3.43 7.47
C VAL A 81 -6.25 -1.93 7.57
N TYR A 82 -7.25 -1.42 6.84
CA TYR A 82 -7.50 0.03 6.72
C TYR A 82 -7.55 0.75 8.08
N ALA A 83 -8.20 0.15 9.09
CA ALA A 83 -8.29 0.67 10.45
C ALA A 83 -6.96 0.57 11.23
N ALA A 84 -6.13 -0.43 10.93
CA ALA A 84 -4.84 -0.70 11.59
C ALA A 84 -3.62 -0.24 10.77
N ARG A 85 -3.83 0.57 9.71
CA ARG A 85 -2.78 1.06 8.82
C ARG A 85 -1.58 1.63 9.58
N PRO A 86 -0.35 1.32 9.14
CA PRO A 86 0.86 2.00 9.58
C PRO A 86 0.76 3.52 9.39
N ALA A 87 1.55 4.29 10.15
CA ALA A 87 1.57 5.75 10.07
C ALA A 87 1.86 6.25 8.64
N VAL A 88 2.82 5.65 7.96
CA VAL A 88 3.19 5.97 6.57
C VAL A 88 1.99 5.79 5.61
N CYS A 89 1.19 4.74 5.79
CA CYS A 89 0.02 4.46 4.96
C CYS A 89 -1.16 5.41 5.22
N ARG A 90 -1.23 6.02 6.41
CA ARG A 90 -2.26 7.02 6.75
C ARG A 90 -1.94 8.39 6.16
N LYS A 91 -0.66 8.70 5.98
CA LYS A 91 -0.21 9.97 5.43
C LYS A 91 -0.44 10.06 3.92
N TYR A 92 -0.53 8.93 3.22
CA TYR A 92 -0.82 8.90 1.79
C TYR A 92 -2.15 9.63 1.48
N PRO A 93 -2.20 10.52 0.47
CA PRO A 93 -1.21 10.73 -0.62
C PRO A 93 -0.13 11.79 -0.35
N TYR A 94 0.13 12.14 0.91
CA TYR A 94 1.05 13.22 1.32
C TYR A 94 0.60 14.59 0.84
N GLY A 95 -0.67 14.90 1.13
CA GLY A 95 -1.36 16.13 0.73
C GLY A 95 -2.79 15.82 0.29
N GLU A 96 -3.39 16.73 -0.45
CA GLU A 96 -4.79 16.61 -0.91
C GLU A 96 -4.93 15.87 -2.25
N ARG A 97 -3.84 15.78 -3.02
CA ARG A 97 -3.85 15.28 -4.41
C ARG A 97 -2.94 14.07 -4.57
N CYS A 98 -3.43 13.07 -5.30
CA CYS A 98 -2.66 11.93 -5.76
C CYS A 98 -2.46 12.04 -7.28
N GLY A 99 -1.21 12.19 -7.72
CA GLY A 99 -0.89 12.32 -9.16
C GLY A 99 -1.30 11.10 -9.98
N TYR A 100 -1.05 9.90 -9.47
CA TYR A 100 -1.48 8.66 -10.13
C TYR A 100 -3.01 8.59 -10.29
N TYR A 101 -3.76 8.98 -9.26
CA TYR A 101 -5.22 8.99 -9.33
C TYR A 101 -5.74 10.01 -10.34
N ALA A 102 -5.12 11.20 -10.40
CA ALA A 102 -5.49 12.21 -11.39
C ALA A 102 -5.25 11.72 -12.82
N PHE A 103 -4.10 11.08 -13.08
CA PHE A 103 -3.79 10.47 -14.37
C PHE A 103 -4.76 9.33 -14.71
N LEU A 104 -4.98 8.39 -13.78
CA LEU A 104 -5.91 7.28 -13.96
C LEU A 104 -7.32 7.76 -14.32
N LYS A 105 -7.80 8.83 -13.68
CA LYS A 105 -9.11 9.39 -13.99
C LYS A 105 -9.17 9.94 -15.41
N PHE A 106 -8.17 10.72 -15.81
CA PHE A 106 -8.09 11.25 -17.17
C PHE A 106 -8.14 10.13 -18.22
N GLU A 107 -7.37 9.06 -18.01
CA GLU A 107 -7.34 7.93 -18.94
C GLU A 107 -8.70 7.21 -19.01
N ARG A 108 -9.36 7.00 -17.87
CA ARG A 108 -10.71 6.40 -17.83
C ARG A 108 -11.73 7.24 -18.57
N ASP A 109 -11.69 8.55 -18.38
CA ASP A 109 -12.56 9.50 -19.08
C ASP A 109 -12.26 9.51 -20.59
N PHE A 110 -10.98 9.41 -20.99
CA PHE A 110 -10.56 9.39 -22.39
C PHE A 110 -10.98 8.10 -23.12
N HIS A 111 -10.90 6.96 -22.44
CA HIS A 111 -11.26 5.66 -22.98
C HIS A 111 -12.76 5.31 -22.82
N ASP A 112 -13.53 6.15 -22.14
CA ASP A 112 -14.91 5.87 -21.72
C ASP A 112 -15.06 4.52 -21.00
N ASP A 113 -14.05 4.18 -20.19
CA ASP A 113 -13.96 2.92 -19.44
C ASP A 113 -13.62 3.23 -17.97
N PRO A 114 -14.60 3.11 -17.05
CA PRO A 114 -14.38 3.42 -15.63
C PRO A 114 -13.46 2.41 -14.93
N GLU A 115 -13.23 1.23 -15.51
CA GLU A 115 -12.36 0.19 -14.96
C GLU A 115 -10.96 0.22 -15.56
N PHE A 116 -10.71 1.06 -16.57
CA PHE A 116 -9.41 1.14 -17.24
C PHE A 116 -8.26 1.32 -16.24
N VAL A 117 -7.21 0.53 -16.45
CA VAL A 117 -5.94 0.63 -15.73
C VAL A 117 -4.82 0.55 -16.77
N PRO A 118 -3.95 1.58 -16.87
CA PRO A 118 -2.84 1.56 -17.80
C PRO A 118 -1.91 0.37 -17.55
N SER A 119 -1.66 -0.45 -18.58
CA SER A 119 -0.57 -1.43 -18.60
C SER A 119 0.64 -0.83 -19.31
N ALA A 120 1.82 -0.95 -18.69
CA ALA A 120 3.10 -0.58 -19.30
C ALA A 120 3.58 -1.62 -20.31
#